data_AF-A0ABD0NN81-F1
#
_entry.id   AF-A0ABD0NN81-F1
#
_cell.length_a   1.000
_cell.length_b   1.000
_cell.length_c   1.000
_cell.angle_alpha   90.00
_cell.angle_beta   90.00
_cell.angle_gamma   90.00
#
_symmetry.space_group_name_H-M   'P 1'
#
loop_
_entity.id
_entity.type
_entity.pdbx_description
1 polymer ?
#
loop_
_entity_poly.entity_id
_entity_poly.type
_entity_poly.pdbx_seq_one_letter_code
_entity_poly.pdbx_strand_id
1 'polypeptide(L)'
;QLAVPVPLNDIPSSIAELLNEEERWEFNILELEAATHKRPLSYLGLKIFSAFGVCEFLNCTEATLRSWLQVIEANYHASNSYHNSTHAADVLHATAFFLRKDRVK
;
A
#
# COMPACT_ATOMS: atom_id res chain seq x y z
N GLN A 1 8.57 -2.40 19.45
CA GLN A 1 8.82 -1.10 18.82
C GLN A 1 8.45 -1.22 17.36
N LEU A 2 7.65 -0.29 16.82
CA LEU A 2 7.42 -0.22 15.38
C LEU A 2 8.77 0.15 14.72
N ALA A 3 9.20 -0.64 13.74
CA ALA A 3 10.45 -0.41 13.02
C ALA A 3 10.43 0.96 12.33
N VAL A 4 11.61 1.59 12.22
CA VAL A 4 11.80 2.90 11.57
C VAL A 4 11.17 2.88 10.16
N PRO A 5 10.40 3.90 9.77
CA PRO A 5 9.77 3.95 8.45
C PRO A 5 10.81 3.96 7.33
N VAL A 6 10.66 3.04 6.37
CA VAL A 6 11.48 3.02 5.14
C VAL A 6 10.93 4.07 4.17
N PRO A 7 11.72 5.06 3.73
CA PRO A 7 11.35 5.98 2.67
C PRO A 7 10.99 5.26 1.36
N LEU A 8 10.18 5.90 0.50
CA LEU A 8 9.89 5.41 -0.86
C LEU A 8 11.17 5.15 -1.66
N ASN A 9 12.20 5.98 -1.43
CA ASN A 9 13.50 5.88 -2.08
C ASN A 9 14.36 4.72 -1.56
N ASP A 10 13.99 4.11 -0.42
CA ASP A 10 14.71 3.02 0.21
C ASP A 10 13.92 1.69 0.11
N ILE A 11 12.87 1.65 -0.72
CA ILE A 11 12.16 0.39 -1.01
C ILE A 11 13.12 -0.55 -1.76
N PRO A 12 13.30 -1.80 -1.30
CA PRO A 12 14.08 -2.80 -2.03
C PRO A 12 13.64 -2.90 -3.49
N SER A 13 14.59 -2.97 -4.42
CA SER A 13 14.31 -2.96 -5.86
C SER A 13 13.29 -4.02 -6.28
N SER A 14 13.35 -5.21 -5.68
CA SER A 14 12.39 -6.29 -5.92
C SER A 14 10.94 -5.91 -5.57
N ILE A 15 10.73 -5.15 -4.49
CA ILE A 15 9.38 -4.67 -4.11
C ILE A 15 8.96 -3.53 -5.04
N ALA A 16 9.88 -2.64 -5.41
CA ALA A 16 9.59 -1.55 -6.33
C ALA A 16 9.16 -2.06 -7.72
N GLU A 17 9.79 -3.12 -8.22
CA GLU A 17 9.42 -3.79 -9.48
C GLU A 17 7.99 -4.32 -9.44
N LEU A 18 7.60 -5.00 -8.35
CA LEU A 18 6.22 -5.46 -8.16
C LEU A 18 5.24 -4.27 -8.18
N LEU A 19 5.53 -3.22 -7.41
CA LEU A 19 4.66 -2.04 -7.29
C LEU A 19 4.50 -1.25 -8.59
N ASN A 20 5.36 -1.44 -9.59
CA ASN A 20 5.17 -0.78 -10.90
C ASN A 20 4.01 -1.38 -11.71
N GLU A 21 3.56 -2.57 -11.34
CA GLU A 21 2.46 -3.28 -12.00
C GLU A 21 1.10 -3.04 -11.34
N GLU A 22 1.03 -2.21 -10.28
CA GLU A 22 -0.18 -2.02 -9.47
C GLU A 22 -1.39 -1.45 -10.24
N GLU A 23 -1.17 -0.75 -11.36
CA GLU A 23 -2.29 -0.23 -12.16
C GLU A 23 -3.02 -1.33 -12.96
N ARG A 24 -2.42 -2.52 -13.08
CA ARG A 24 -3.03 -3.67 -13.75
C ARG A 24 -4.02 -4.36 -12.82
N TRP A 25 -5.10 -4.88 -13.40
CA TRP A 25 -6.08 -5.66 -12.63
C TRP A 25 -5.48 -6.99 -12.14
N GLU A 26 -4.55 -7.55 -12.92
CA GLU A 26 -3.86 -8.81 -12.67
C GLU A 26 -2.74 -8.70 -11.62
N PHE A 27 -2.64 -7.57 -10.91
CA PHE A 27 -1.64 -7.36 -9.87
C PHE A 27 -1.67 -8.46 -8.81
N ASN A 28 -0.52 -9.08 -8.55
CA ASN A 28 -0.43 -10.22 -7.65
C ASN A 28 -0.20 -9.77 -6.20
N ILE A 29 -1.29 -9.61 -5.45
CA ILE A 29 -1.23 -9.14 -4.06
C ILE A 29 -0.51 -10.12 -3.11
N LEU A 30 -0.51 -11.43 -3.42
CA LEU A 30 0.16 -12.45 -2.60
C LEU A 30 1.68 -12.43 -2.77
N GLU A 31 2.15 -12.10 -3.98
CA GLU A 31 3.57 -11.89 -4.23
C GLU A 31 4.07 -10.65 -3.49
N LEU A 32 3.27 -9.57 -3.47
CA LEU A 32 3.58 -8.41 -2.65
C LEU A 32 3.58 -8.75 -1.15
N GLU A 33 2.61 -9.54 -0.65
CA GLU A 33 2.59 -10.01 0.74
C GLU A 33 3.90 -10.73 1.10
N ALA A 34 4.34 -11.65 0.25
CA ALA A 34 5.55 -12.42 0.47
C ALA A 34 6.80 -11.52 0.49
N ALA A 35 6.92 -10.64 -0.51
CA ALA A 35 8.07 -9.74 -0.65
C ALA A 35 8.17 -8.69 0.48
N THR A 36 7.03 -8.26 1.03
CA THR A 36 6.96 -7.28 2.12
C THR A 36 6.95 -7.92 3.51
N HIS A 37 7.03 -9.25 3.60
CA HIS A 37 6.93 -10.00 4.85
C HIS A 37 5.63 -9.69 5.63
N LYS A 38 4.48 -9.86 4.97
CA LYS A 38 3.13 -9.57 5.51
C LYS A 38 2.90 -8.09 5.83
N ARG A 39 3.56 -7.19 5.11
CA ARG A 39 3.35 -5.74 5.21
C ARG A 39 2.90 -5.08 3.89
N PRO A 40 1.98 -5.67 3.11
CA PRO A 40 1.67 -5.16 1.77
C PRO A 40 0.94 -3.82 1.81
N LEU A 41 0.12 -3.55 2.84
CA LEU A 41 -0.74 -2.36 2.91
C LEU A 41 0.09 -1.09 3.05
N SER A 42 1.16 -1.11 3.86
CA SER A 42 2.02 0.06 4.02
C SER A 42 2.71 0.45 2.70
N TYR A 43 3.21 -0.53 1.95
CA TYR A 43 3.96 -0.29 0.72
C TYR A 43 3.04 0.14 -0.43
N LEU A 44 1.96 -0.62 -0.64
CA LEU A 44 0.99 -0.32 -1.70
C LEU A 44 0.22 0.97 -1.41
N GLY A 45 -0.17 1.17 -0.14
CA GLY A 45 -0.81 2.40 0.33
C GLY A 45 0.01 3.63 0.02
N LEU A 46 1.31 3.58 0.31
CA LEU A 46 2.19 4.71 0.07
C LEU A 46 2.35 5.01 -1.43
N LYS A 47 2.50 3.98 -2.28
CA LYS A 47 2.57 4.13 -3.74
C LYS A 47 1.30 4.75 -4.32
N ILE A 48 0.14 4.20 -3.98
CA ILE A 48 -1.17 4.66 -4.47
C ILE A 48 -1.45 6.08 -3.95
N PHE A 49 -1.28 6.34 -2.66
CA PHE A 49 -1.61 7.66 -2.09
C PHE A 49 -0.68 8.75 -2.63
N SER A 50 0.57 8.42 -2.94
CA SER A 50 1.48 9.32 -3.66
C SER A 50 0.95 9.61 -5.08
N ALA A 51 0.53 8.59 -5.84
CA ALA A 51 -0.02 8.75 -7.18
C ALA A 51 -1.33 9.57 -7.20
N PHE A 52 -2.14 9.47 -6.15
CA PHE A 52 -3.38 10.24 -5.99
C PHE A 52 -3.19 11.62 -5.33
N GLY A 53 -1.95 12.01 -4.97
CA GLY A 53 -1.69 13.33 -4.36
C GLY A 53 -2.30 13.53 -2.97
N VAL A 54 -2.52 12.44 -2.21
CA VAL A 54 -3.27 12.49 -0.93
C VAL A 54 -2.61 13.39 0.11
N CYS A 55 -1.28 13.36 0.23
CA CYS A 55 -0.54 14.20 1.16
C CYS A 55 -0.73 15.69 0.88
N GLU A 56 -0.71 16.08 -0.39
CA GLU A 56 -0.95 17.47 -0.82
C GLU A 56 -2.38 17.89 -0.50
N PHE A 57 -3.35 17.04 -0.84
CA PHE A 57 -4.76 17.30 -0.58
C PHE A 57 -5.09 17.45 0.92
N LEU A 58 -4.52 16.58 1.77
CA LEU A 58 -4.74 16.58 3.22
C LEU A 58 -3.78 17.51 4.00
N ASN A 59 -2.86 18.19 3.31
CA ASN A 59 -1.83 19.03 3.90
C ASN A 59 -1.03 18.30 5.01
N CYS A 60 -0.53 17.10 4.69
CA CYS A 60 0.29 16.32 5.60
C CYS A 60 1.59 15.86 4.95
N THR A 61 2.59 15.52 5.76
CA THR A 61 3.88 15.04 5.26
C THR A 61 3.81 13.57 4.90
N GLU A 62 4.63 13.12 3.95
CA GLU A 62 4.77 11.70 3.61
C GLU A 62 5.17 10.85 4.83
N ALA A 63 5.96 11.42 5.75
CA ALA A 63 6.29 10.77 7.04
C ALA A 63 5.06 10.54 7.93
N THR A 64 4.11 11.49 7.94
CA THR A 64 2.83 11.35 8.63
C THR A 64 2.00 10.25 8.00
N LEU A 65 1.86 10.25 6.67
CA LEU A 65 1.12 9.22 5.96
C LEU A 65 1.71 7.83 6.18
N ARG A 66 3.04 7.69 6.10
CA ARG A 66 3.75 6.43 6.40
C ARG A 66 3.44 5.93 7.81
N SER A 67 3.57 6.81 8.80
CA SER A 67 3.31 6.45 10.20
C SER A 67 1.85 6.01 10.38
N TRP A 68 0.92 6.70 9.73
CA TRP A 68 -0.50 6.33 9.73
C TRP A 68 -0.72 4.95 9.10
N LEU A 69 -0.21 4.69 7.90
CA LEU A 69 -0.32 3.38 7.23
C LEU A 69 0.24 2.24 8.09
N GLN A 70 1.39 2.45 8.73
CA GLN A 70 2.01 1.46 9.62
C GLN A 70 1.15 1.16 10.85
N VAL A 71 0.55 2.19 11.46
CA VAL A 71 -0.35 2.00 12.60
C VAL A 71 -1.60 1.25 12.15
N ILE A 72 -2.21 1.60 11.02
CA ILE A 72 -3.39 0.90 10.49
C ILE A 72 -3.05 -0.57 10.19
N GLU A 73 -1.96 -0.84 9.48
CA GLU A 73 -1.52 -2.19 9.13
C GLU A 73 -1.23 -3.04 10.37
N ALA A 74 -0.56 -2.48 11.38
CA ALA A 74 -0.25 -3.19 12.62
C ALA A 74 -1.50 -3.59 13.43
N ASN A 75 -2.65 -2.95 13.17
CA ASN A 75 -3.92 -3.28 13.82
C ASN A 75 -4.77 -4.28 13.01
N TYR A 76 -4.34 -4.69 11.82
CA TYR A 76 -4.88 -5.88 11.16
C TYR A 76 -4.27 -7.14 11.77
N HIS A 77 -5.11 -8.10 12.17
CA HIS A 77 -4.63 -9.34 12.79
C HIS A 77 -4.01 -10.27 11.75
N ALA A 78 -2.68 -10.37 11.72
CA ALA A 78 -1.96 -11.27 10.81
C ALA A 78 -2.23 -12.77 11.03
N SER A 79 -2.87 -13.15 12.14
CA SER A 79 -3.34 -14.51 12.42
C SER A 79 -4.66 -14.86 11.72
N ASN A 80 -5.41 -13.87 11.26
CA ASN A 80 -6.63 -14.12 10.50
C ASN A 80 -6.27 -14.74 9.15
N SER A 81 -7.00 -15.80 8.78
CA SER A 81 -6.81 -16.49 7.50
C SER A 81 -7.19 -15.63 6.28
N TYR A 82 -8.07 -14.63 6.47
CA TYR A 82 -8.53 -13.75 5.39
C TYR A 82 -8.49 -12.26 5.76
N HIS A 83 -9.13 -11.85 6.86
CA HIS A 83 -9.22 -10.44 7.27
C HIS A 83 -7.92 -9.94 7.94
N ASN A 84 -6.84 -9.90 7.16
CA ASN A 84 -5.53 -9.36 7.52
C ASN A 84 -5.17 -8.19 6.59
N SER A 85 -3.96 -7.62 6.73
CA SER A 85 -3.54 -6.45 5.96
C SER A 85 -3.41 -6.71 4.46
N THR A 86 -3.21 -7.95 4.04
CA THR A 86 -3.19 -8.35 2.63
C THR A 86 -4.55 -8.15 1.98
N HIS A 87 -5.63 -8.55 2.65
CA HIS A 87 -6.99 -8.26 2.16
C HIS A 87 -7.28 -6.76 2.10
N ALA A 88 -6.85 -5.99 3.09
CA ALA A 88 -7.00 -4.53 3.06
C ALA A 88 -6.24 -3.89 1.89
N ALA A 89 -5.03 -4.38 1.59
CA ALA A 89 -4.24 -3.94 0.45
C ALA A 89 -4.89 -4.31 -0.89
N ASP A 90 -5.48 -5.50 -1.01
CA ASP A 90 -6.25 -5.95 -2.18
C ASP A 90 -7.48 -5.06 -2.44
N VAL A 91 -8.25 -4.74 -1.38
CA VAL A 91 -9.40 -3.82 -1.49
C VAL A 91 -8.95 -2.41 -1.90
N LEU A 92 -7.83 -1.92 -1.35
CA LEU A 92 -7.26 -0.64 -1.75
C LEU A 92 -6.86 -0.62 -3.23
N HIS A 93 -6.19 -1.67 -3.72
CA HIS A 93 -5.82 -1.84 -5.13
C HIS A 93 -7.04 -1.77 -6.04
N ALA A 94 -8.08 -2.58 -5.77
CA ALA A 94 -9.30 -2.59 -6.56
C ALA A 94 -9.99 -1.22 -6.56
N THR A 95 -10.01 -0.55 -5.40
CA THR A 95 -10.56 0.81 -5.27
C THR A 95 -9.80 1.80 -6.16
N ALA A 96 -8.46 1.80 -6.12
CA ALA A 96 -7.63 2.65 -6.96
C ALA A 96 -7.83 2.35 -8.46
N PHE A 97 -7.93 1.07 -8.82
CA PHE A 97 -8.22 0.65 -10.19
C PHE A 97 -9.54 1.24 -10.71
N PHE A 98 -10.61 1.21 -9.90
CA PHE A 98 -11.89 1.79 -10.28
C PHE A 98 -11.83 3.31 -10.41
N LEU A 99 -11.19 4.00 -9.48
CA LEU A 99 -11.05 5.47 -9.50
C LEU A 99 -10.25 5.99 -10.71
N ARG A 100 -9.36 5.16 -11.27
CA ARG A 100 -8.59 5.52 -12.47
C ARG A 100 -9.39 5.46 -13.77
N LYS A 101 -10.56 4.81 -13.80
CA LYS A 101 -11.36 4.67 -15.03
C LYS A 101 -12.08 5.98 -15.37
N ASP A 102 -12.11 6.32 -16.66
CA ASP A 102 -12.71 7.56 -17.17
C ASP A 102 -14.20 7.73 -16.85
N ARG A 103 -14.91 6.64 -16.57
CA ARG A 103 -16.33 6.69 -16.18
C ARG A 103 -16.54 7.17 -14.74
N VAL A 104 -15.47 7.21 -13.94
CA VAL A 104 -15.49 7.59 -12.52
C VAL A 104 -14.75 8.91 -12.28
N LYS A 105 -13.84 9.32 -13.17
CA LYS A 105 -13.24 10.66 -13.19
C LYS A 105 -14.26 11.72 -13.60
#